data_AF-A0A7S7SHH5-F1
#
_entry.id   AF-A0A7S7SHH5-F1
#
_cell.length_a   1.000
_cell.length_b   1.000
_cell.length_c   1.000
_cell.angle_alpha   90.00
_cell.angle_beta   90.00
_cell.angle_gamma   90.00
#
_symmetry.space_group_name_H-M   'P 1'
#
loop_
_entity.id
_entity.type
_entity.pdbx_description
1 polymer ?
#
loop_
_entity_poly.entity_id
_entity_poly.type
_entity_poly.pdbx_seq_one_letter_code
_entity_poly.pdbx_strand_id
1 'polypeptide(L)'
;MYSRHQLLDRALSSAADIGDDMILKRTLYGTLRPDEINIEQADEMVAASQRRFDRIKDLVEQVKPLIEQGIYARNELTPILEELDYRRRTLTLAESRARFLREIADMAKAEQAMESNHDEDLGPKPLQERYDGNGLFTPSLMRDVVLSYEKQFAKALPISANGETAIHKAMGYDHRGRIDVGLSPDTPEGVWLRQYLESKKIPYYAFRTAIPGRATAAHIHIGPPSNRLRAAD
;
A
#
# COMPACT_ATOMS: atom_id res chain seq x y z
N MET A 1 -27.12 -44.51 16.06
CA MET A 1 -27.34 -43.37 15.14
C MET A 1 -26.70 -42.16 15.80
N TYR A 2 -25.76 -41.48 15.15
CA TYR A 2 -25.13 -40.28 15.74
C TYR A 2 -26.15 -39.14 15.80
N SER A 3 -26.14 -38.35 16.87
CA SER A 3 -26.89 -37.09 16.96
C SER A 3 -26.35 -36.09 15.93
N ARG A 4 -27.19 -35.19 15.42
CA ARG A 4 -26.77 -34.19 14.44
C ARG A 4 -25.70 -33.23 14.96
N HIS A 5 -25.73 -32.96 16.26
CA HIS A 5 -24.66 -32.24 16.94
C HIS A 5 -23.32 -32.99 16.81
N GLN A 6 -23.33 -34.31 16.97
CA GLN A 6 -22.13 -35.14 16.79
C GLN A 6 -21.63 -35.19 15.33
N LEU A 7 -22.53 -35.05 14.35
CA LEU A 7 -22.16 -34.98 12.94
C LEU A 7 -21.52 -33.63 12.60
N LEU A 8 -22.05 -32.54 13.15
CA LEU A 8 -21.45 -31.22 13.06
C LEU A 8 -20.07 -31.20 13.73
N ASP A 9 -19.97 -31.67 14.98
CA ASP A 9 -18.70 -31.74 15.71
C ASP A 9 -17.65 -32.55 14.97
N ARG A 10 -18.05 -33.66 14.33
CA ARG A 10 -17.16 -34.49 13.51
C ARG A 10 -16.68 -33.77 12.26
N ALA A 11 -17.55 -32.98 11.60
CA ALA A 11 -17.15 -32.18 10.45
C ALA A 11 -16.13 -31.11 10.86
N LEU A 12 -16.41 -30.39 11.95
CA LEU A 12 -15.56 -29.33 12.50
C LEU A 12 -14.22 -29.85 13.05
N SER A 13 -14.22 -31.04 13.64
CA SER A 13 -13.03 -31.67 14.21
C SER A 13 -12.26 -32.55 13.21
N SER A 14 -12.68 -32.57 11.95
CA SER A 14 -11.99 -33.34 10.92
C SER A 14 -10.59 -32.75 10.66
N ALA A 15 -9.60 -33.61 10.40
CA ALA A 15 -8.24 -33.17 10.12
C ALA A 15 -8.18 -32.20 8.92
N ALA A 16 -9.06 -32.39 7.93
CA ALA A 16 -9.19 -31.50 6.79
C ALA A 16 -9.69 -30.10 7.20
N ASP A 17 -10.71 -30.02 8.08
CA ASP A 17 -11.22 -28.72 8.54
C ASP A 17 -10.23 -27.97 9.42
N ILE A 18 -9.50 -28.69 10.27
CA ILE A 18 -8.41 -28.14 11.08
C ILE A 18 -7.28 -27.62 10.18
N GLY A 19 -6.90 -28.37 9.13
CA GLY A 19 -5.89 -27.94 8.17
C GLY A 19 -6.27 -26.63 7.47
N ASP A 20 -7.51 -26.55 6.98
CA ASP A 20 -8.02 -25.34 6.35
C ASP A 20 -8.13 -24.18 7.36
N ASP A 21 -8.47 -24.43 8.63
CA ASP A 21 -8.46 -23.42 9.70
C ASP A 21 -7.10 -22.80 9.93
N MET A 22 -6.04 -23.61 9.92
CA MET A 22 -4.68 -23.13 10.10
C MET A 22 -4.23 -22.24 8.94
N ILE A 23 -4.66 -22.54 7.71
CA ILE A 23 -4.43 -21.67 6.55
C ILE A 23 -5.08 -20.31 6.79
N LEU A 24 -6.35 -20.27 7.21
CA LEU A 24 -7.07 -19.02 7.46
C LEU A 24 -6.50 -18.22 8.64
N LYS A 25 -6.07 -18.88 9.71
CA LYS A 25 -5.38 -18.22 10.83
C LYS A 25 -4.12 -17.49 10.38
N ARG A 26 -3.37 -18.07 9.43
CA ARG A 26 -2.16 -17.46 8.88
C ARG A 26 -2.48 -16.33 7.89
N THR A 27 -3.47 -16.52 7.03
CA THR A 27 -3.69 -15.66 5.85
C THR A 27 -4.79 -14.61 6.04
N LEU A 28 -5.91 -14.99 6.66
CA LEU A 28 -7.10 -14.14 6.80
C LEU A 28 -7.11 -13.38 8.12
N TYR A 29 -6.77 -14.07 9.22
CA TYR A 29 -6.77 -13.50 10.58
C TYR A 29 -5.38 -13.11 11.08
N GLY A 30 -4.33 -13.43 10.30
CA GLY A 30 -2.96 -13.07 10.63
C GLY A 30 -2.72 -11.57 10.52
N THR A 31 -1.76 -11.07 11.29
CA THR A 31 -1.27 -9.69 11.20
C THR A 31 -0.33 -9.45 10.01
N LEU A 32 -0.26 -10.41 9.07
CA LEU A 32 0.60 -10.29 7.90
C LEU A 32 0.22 -9.04 7.12
N ARG A 33 1.24 -8.25 6.81
CA ARG A 33 1.08 -7.03 6.03
C ARG A 33 0.78 -7.40 4.57
N PRO A 34 0.12 -6.51 3.79
CA PRO A 34 -0.21 -6.80 2.39
C PRO A 34 0.99 -7.17 1.51
N ASP A 35 2.18 -6.67 1.84
CA ASP A 35 3.47 -6.98 1.21
C ASP A 35 4.04 -8.37 1.57
N GLU A 36 3.54 -9.00 2.63
CA GLU A 36 3.98 -10.31 3.10
C GLU A 36 3.09 -11.46 2.58
N ILE A 37 1.89 -11.15 2.08
CA ILE A 37 0.98 -12.13 1.48
C ILE A 37 1.14 -12.10 -0.04
N ASN A 38 1.71 -13.18 -0.59
CA ASN A 38 1.79 -13.33 -2.04
C ASN A 38 0.43 -13.77 -2.64
N ILE A 39 0.28 -13.64 -3.97
CA ILE A 39 -0.97 -13.97 -4.67
C ILE A 39 -1.35 -15.44 -4.47
N GLU A 40 -0.38 -16.35 -4.45
CA GLU A 40 -0.61 -17.78 -4.21
C GLU A 40 -1.22 -18.06 -2.83
N GLN A 41 -0.77 -17.36 -1.79
CA GLN A 41 -1.32 -17.45 -0.45
C GLN A 41 -2.74 -16.85 -0.37
N ALA A 42 -3.02 -15.80 -1.16
CA ALA A 42 -4.37 -15.25 -1.27
C ALA A 42 -5.34 -16.23 -1.95
N ASP A 43 -4.88 -16.93 -2.98
CA ASP A 43 -5.67 -17.96 -3.66
C ASP A 43 -5.90 -19.17 -2.74
N GLU A 44 -4.88 -19.62 -2.02
CA GLU A 44 -5.00 -20.72 -1.05
C GLU A 44 -5.94 -20.37 0.11
N MET A 45 -5.96 -19.11 0.57
CA MET A 45 -6.89 -18.61 1.58
C MET A 45 -8.35 -18.70 1.11
N VAL A 46 -8.63 -18.32 -0.14
CA VAL A 46 -9.98 -18.43 -0.72
C VAL A 46 -10.35 -19.90 -0.88
N ALA A 47 -9.44 -20.72 -1.42
CA ALA A 47 -9.67 -22.15 -1.61
C ALA A 47 -9.94 -22.86 -0.27
N ALA A 48 -9.17 -22.57 0.78
CA ALA A 48 -9.40 -23.11 2.12
C ALA A 48 -10.77 -22.67 2.67
N SER A 49 -11.14 -21.39 2.55
CA SER A 49 -12.46 -20.91 2.98
C SER A 49 -13.60 -21.61 2.24
N GLN A 50 -13.45 -21.82 0.93
CA GLN A 50 -14.42 -22.50 0.08
C GLN A 50 -14.61 -23.96 0.51
N ARG A 51 -13.51 -24.71 0.70
CA ARG A 51 -13.56 -26.11 1.17
C ARG A 51 -14.30 -26.25 2.51
N ARG A 52 -14.12 -25.30 3.44
CA ARG A 52 -14.84 -25.29 4.72
C ARG A 52 -16.33 -25.02 4.56
N PHE A 53 -16.69 -24.07 3.69
CA PHE A 53 -18.08 -23.78 3.38
C PHE A 53 -18.78 -25.00 2.74
N ASP A 54 -18.15 -25.62 1.75
CA ASP A 54 -18.71 -26.77 1.03
C ASP A 54 -18.94 -27.96 1.96
N ARG A 55 -18.04 -28.24 2.91
CA ARG A 55 -18.25 -29.32 3.89
C ARG A 55 -19.52 -29.17 4.72
N ILE A 56 -19.81 -27.95 5.17
CA ILE A 56 -21.03 -27.69 5.96
C ILE A 56 -22.26 -27.66 5.05
N LYS A 57 -22.12 -27.15 3.83
CA LYS A 57 -23.19 -27.18 2.83
C LYS A 57 -23.61 -28.61 2.49
N ASP A 58 -22.64 -29.49 2.22
CA ASP A 58 -22.88 -30.91 1.96
C ASP A 58 -23.54 -31.60 3.15
N LEU A 59 -23.15 -31.22 4.38
CA LEU A 59 -23.82 -31.72 5.58
C LEU A 59 -25.29 -31.30 5.61
N VAL A 60 -25.62 -30.02 5.35
CA VAL A 60 -27.01 -29.55 5.28
C VAL A 60 -27.81 -30.32 4.22
N GLU A 61 -27.23 -30.55 3.04
CA GLU A 61 -27.85 -31.30 1.96
C GLU A 61 -28.14 -32.77 2.34
N GLN A 62 -27.26 -33.38 3.15
CA GLN A 62 -27.51 -34.72 3.71
C GLN A 62 -28.54 -34.74 4.84
N VAL A 63 -28.68 -33.65 5.61
CA VAL A 63 -29.59 -33.58 6.77
C VAL A 63 -31.03 -33.35 6.33
N LYS A 64 -31.21 -32.44 5.37
CA LYS A 64 -32.52 -31.91 4.99
C LYS A 64 -33.54 -33.00 4.62
N PRO A 65 -33.20 -34.02 3.81
CA PRO A 65 -34.16 -35.09 3.47
C PRO A 65 -34.61 -35.91 4.68
N LEU A 66 -33.74 -36.10 5.67
CA LEU A 66 -34.04 -36.90 6.86
C LEU A 66 -34.99 -36.15 7.83
N ILE A 67 -34.96 -34.81 7.82
CA ILE A 67 -35.95 -33.99 8.52
C ILE A 67 -37.30 -34.04 7.80
N GLU A 68 -37.29 -33.98 6.46
CA GLU A 68 -38.51 -34.08 5.64
C GLU A 68 -39.20 -35.44 5.82
N GLN A 69 -38.43 -36.50 6.03
CA GLN A 69 -38.91 -37.84 6.37
C GLN A 69 -39.34 -38.00 7.84
N GLY A 70 -39.21 -36.96 8.67
CA GLY A 70 -39.59 -36.98 10.08
C GLY A 70 -38.64 -37.79 10.98
N ILE A 71 -37.48 -38.20 10.46
CA ILE A 71 -36.46 -38.94 11.22
C ILE A 71 -35.78 -38.04 12.26
N TYR A 72 -35.61 -36.75 11.92
CA TYR A 72 -35.04 -35.73 12.80
C TYR A 72 -35.99 -34.55 13.01
N ALA A 73 -35.88 -33.90 14.17
CA ALA A 73 -36.65 -32.70 14.49
C ALA A 73 -36.09 -31.46 13.75
N ARG A 74 -36.97 -30.54 13.35
CA ARG A 74 -36.59 -29.33 12.58
C ARG A 74 -35.61 -28.42 13.32
N ASN A 75 -35.72 -28.34 14.65
CA ASN A 75 -34.85 -27.51 15.48
C ASN A 75 -33.39 -28.01 15.52
N GLU A 76 -33.12 -29.26 15.18
CA GLU A 76 -31.76 -29.80 15.10
C GLU A 76 -30.97 -29.27 13.89
N LEU A 77 -31.63 -28.66 12.92
CA LEU A 77 -30.97 -28.05 11.75
C LEU A 77 -30.38 -26.68 12.06
N THR A 78 -30.89 -25.99 13.09
CA THR A 78 -30.51 -24.61 13.42
C THR A 78 -29.00 -24.43 13.60
N PRO A 79 -28.29 -25.24 14.42
CA PRO A 79 -26.85 -25.06 14.61
C PRO A 79 -26.03 -25.28 13.33
N ILE A 80 -26.50 -26.16 12.44
CA ILE A 80 -25.82 -26.45 11.16
C ILE A 80 -26.01 -25.27 10.20
N LEU A 81 -27.19 -24.63 10.20
CA LEU A 81 -27.44 -23.44 9.39
C LEU A 81 -26.69 -22.21 9.90
N GLU A 82 -26.58 -22.04 11.21
CA GLU A 82 -25.76 -21.00 11.83
C GLU A 82 -24.29 -21.16 11.43
N GLU A 83 -23.77 -22.39 11.49
CA GLU A 83 -22.42 -22.69 11.05
C GLU A 83 -22.24 -22.42 9.54
N LEU A 84 -23.20 -22.81 8.70
CA LEU A 84 -23.15 -22.54 7.26
C LEU A 84 -23.08 -21.03 6.96
N ASP A 85 -23.88 -20.23 7.66
CA ASP A 85 -23.86 -18.77 7.52
C ASP A 85 -22.51 -18.19 7.98
N TYR A 86 -21.96 -18.69 9.10
CA TYR A 86 -20.64 -18.30 9.55
C TYR A 86 -19.56 -18.58 8.49
N ARG A 87 -19.52 -19.80 7.91
CA ARG A 87 -18.57 -20.16 6.86
C ARG A 87 -18.72 -19.33 5.60
N ARG A 88 -19.95 -19.02 5.21
CA ARG A 88 -20.24 -18.15 4.07
C ARG A 88 -19.64 -16.75 4.26
N ARG A 89 -19.83 -16.15 5.44
CA ARG A 89 -19.27 -14.83 5.76
C ARG A 89 -17.76 -14.84 5.72
N THR A 90 -17.13 -15.91 6.23
CA THR A 90 -15.67 -16.10 6.15
C THR A 90 -15.18 -16.18 4.70
N LEU A 91 -15.87 -16.93 3.84
CA LEU A 91 -15.55 -16.99 2.41
C LEU A 91 -15.65 -15.62 1.73
N THR A 92 -16.73 -14.88 1.96
CA THR A 92 -16.89 -13.52 1.41
C THR A 92 -15.77 -12.58 1.85
N LEU A 93 -15.33 -12.69 3.12
CA LEU A 93 -14.20 -11.92 3.61
C LEU A 93 -12.89 -12.31 2.92
N ALA A 94 -12.63 -13.60 2.75
CA ALA A 94 -11.45 -14.11 2.04
C ALA A 94 -11.42 -13.63 0.58
N GLU A 95 -12.54 -13.70 -0.14
CA GLU A 95 -12.66 -13.20 -1.51
C GLU A 95 -12.37 -11.70 -1.61
N SER A 96 -12.92 -10.92 -0.67
CA SER A 96 -12.69 -9.47 -0.64
C SER A 96 -11.22 -9.13 -0.38
N ARG A 97 -10.57 -9.85 0.55
CA ARG A 97 -9.15 -9.67 0.85
C ARG A 97 -8.27 -10.07 -0.34
N ALA A 98 -8.58 -11.18 -1.01
CA ALA A 98 -7.85 -11.62 -2.19
C ALA A 98 -7.97 -10.62 -3.36
N ARG A 99 -9.16 -10.04 -3.61
CA ARG A 99 -9.33 -8.97 -4.60
C ARG A 99 -8.43 -7.77 -4.28
N PHE A 100 -8.46 -7.29 -3.03
CA PHE A 100 -7.66 -6.16 -2.59
C PHE A 100 -6.15 -6.40 -2.78
N LEU A 101 -5.65 -7.60 -2.46
CA LEU A 101 -4.25 -7.96 -2.66
C LEU A 101 -3.85 -7.98 -4.14
N ARG A 102 -4.74 -8.46 -5.03
CA ARG A 102 -4.48 -8.41 -6.47
C ARG A 102 -4.45 -6.97 -6.99
N GLU A 103 -5.36 -6.11 -6.54
CA GLU A 103 -5.37 -4.69 -6.89
C GLU A 103 -4.06 -4.00 -6.49
N ILE A 104 -3.56 -4.24 -5.27
CA ILE A 104 -2.25 -3.73 -4.82
C ILE A 104 -1.11 -4.26 -5.70
N ALA A 105 -1.10 -5.56 -6.00
CA ALA A 105 -0.05 -6.16 -6.81
C ALA A 105 -0.06 -5.61 -8.25
N ASP A 106 -1.23 -5.36 -8.82
CA ASP A 106 -1.38 -4.79 -10.16
C ASP A 106 -0.95 -3.31 -10.18
N MET A 107 -1.27 -2.54 -9.14
CA MET A 107 -0.77 -1.17 -8.97
C MET A 107 0.76 -1.14 -8.87
N ALA A 108 1.36 -2.01 -8.05
CA ALA A 108 2.81 -2.08 -7.91
C ALA A 108 3.51 -2.45 -9.22
N LYS A 109 2.94 -3.37 -10.01
CA LYS A 109 3.46 -3.70 -11.36
C LYS A 109 3.31 -2.53 -12.33
N ALA A 110 2.20 -1.80 -12.28
CA ALA A 110 1.99 -0.63 -13.12
C ALA A 110 2.99 0.49 -12.78
N GLU A 111 3.25 0.73 -11.50
CA GLU A 111 4.30 1.65 -11.03
C GLU A 111 5.68 1.21 -11.51
N GLN A 112 6.05 -0.07 -11.33
CA GLN A 112 7.31 -0.61 -11.82
C GLN A 112 7.46 -0.51 -13.34
N ALA A 113 6.39 -0.73 -14.10
CA ALA A 113 6.41 -0.57 -15.56
C ALA A 113 6.58 0.91 -15.97
N MET A 114 6.03 1.85 -15.19
CA MET A 114 6.27 3.28 -15.40
C MET A 114 7.70 3.69 -15.03
N GLU A 115 8.27 3.13 -13.96
CA GLU A 115 9.69 3.33 -13.58
C GLU A 115 10.65 2.71 -14.59
N SER A 116 10.36 1.51 -15.10
CA SER A 116 11.19 0.80 -16.09
C SER A 116 11.26 1.55 -17.42
N ASN A 117 10.13 2.12 -17.86
CA ASN A 117 10.10 3.00 -19.04
C ASN A 117 10.84 4.34 -18.79
N HIS A 118 11.17 4.66 -17.54
CA HIS A 118 11.91 5.85 -17.16
C HIS A 118 13.43 5.62 -17.14
N ASP A 119 13.87 4.37 -16.96
CA ASP A 119 15.27 3.98 -16.84
C ASP A 119 15.96 3.63 -18.19
N GLU A 120 15.22 3.51 -19.30
CA GLU A 120 15.83 3.09 -20.58
C GLU A 120 16.68 4.16 -21.29
N ASP A 121 16.66 5.45 -20.89
CA ASP A 121 17.29 6.51 -21.72
C ASP A 121 18.63 7.06 -21.23
N LEU A 122 19.07 6.88 -19.98
CA LEU A 122 20.32 7.50 -19.52
C LEU A 122 20.99 6.63 -18.46
N GLY A 123 22.28 6.28 -18.67
CA GLY A 123 23.10 5.50 -17.72
C GLY A 123 23.08 6.03 -16.28
N PRO A 124 23.73 5.35 -15.31
CA PRO A 124 23.48 5.55 -13.89
C PRO A 124 23.53 7.03 -13.49
N LYS A 125 22.34 7.62 -13.28
CA LYS A 125 22.19 9.02 -12.87
C LYS A 125 22.69 9.16 -11.43
N PRO A 126 23.35 10.28 -11.08
CA PRO A 126 23.86 10.47 -9.72
C PRO A 126 22.69 10.51 -8.72
N LEU A 127 22.85 9.84 -7.56
CA LEU A 127 21.81 9.78 -6.51
C LEU A 127 21.35 11.16 -6.01
N GLN A 128 22.26 12.13 -6.09
CA GLN A 128 22.02 13.54 -5.79
C GLN A 128 22.55 14.38 -6.94
N GLU A 129 21.74 15.33 -7.40
CA GLU A 129 22.13 16.35 -8.36
C GLU A 129 21.95 17.73 -7.72
N ARG A 130 22.85 18.66 -8.07
CA ARG A 130 22.87 20.02 -7.54
C ARG A 130 22.99 20.98 -8.70
N TYR A 131 22.14 22.00 -8.69
CA TYR A 131 22.25 23.14 -9.57
C TYR A 131 22.34 24.41 -8.73
N ASP A 132 23.42 25.18 -8.90
CA ASP A 132 23.70 26.35 -8.06
C ASP A 132 22.94 27.61 -8.48
N GLY A 133 22.50 27.69 -9.75
CA GLY A 133 21.82 28.86 -10.28
C GLY A 133 22.54 30.17 -9.95
N ASN A 134 21.76 31.21 -9.63
CA ASN A 134 22.28 32.49 -9.15
C ASN A 134 22.38 32.56 -7.60
N GLY A 135 22.16 31.45 -6.89
CA GLY A 135 22.13 31.40 -5.42
C GLY A 135 20.98 32.17 -4.76
N LEU A 136 20.06 32.75 -5.53
CA LEU A 136 18.92 33.54 -5.06
C LEU A 136 17.63 32.73 -5.15
N PHE A 137 16.87 32.71 -4.07
CA PHE A 137 15.52 32.19 -4.04
C PHE A 137 14.64 33.12 -3.18
N THR A 138 13.54 33.59 -3.75
CA THR A 138 12.67 34.60 -3.15
C THR A 138 11.21 34.15 -3.21
N PRO A 139 10.33 34.70 -2.36
CA PRO A 139 8.89 34.39 -2.41
C PRO A 139 8.23 34.68 -3.78
N SER A 140 8.72 35.69 -4.50
CA SER A 140 8.24 36.00 -5.86
C SER A 140 8.59 34.89 -6.84
N LEU A 141 9.85 34.40 -6.80
CA LEU A 141 10.28 33.29 -7.64
C LEU A 141 9.49 32.01 -7.32
N MET A 142 9.20 31.77 -6.04
CA MET A 142 8.34 30.64 -5.65
C MET A 142 6.94 30.76 -6.25
N ARG A 143 6.32 31.95 -6.20
CA ARG A 143 5.01 32.17 -6.82
C ARG A 143 5.02 31.88 -8.32
N ASP A 144 6.07 32.29 -9.01
CA ASP A 144 6.24 32.02 -10.45
C ASP A 144 6.40 30.52 -10.75
N VAL A 145 7.11 29.77 -9.89
CA VAL A 145 7.26 28.31 -10.00
C VAL A 145 5.89 27.63 -9.85
N VAL A 146 5.12 27.98 -8.82
CA VAL A 146 3.78 27.40 -8.56
C VAL A 146 2.84 27.67 -9.74
N LEU A 147 2.73 28.93 -10.18
CA LEU A 147 1.82 29.30 -11.27
C LEU A 147 2.20 28.63 -12.59
N SER A 148 3.50 28.50 -12.87
CA SER A 148 3.97 27.84 -14.10
C SER A 148 3.70 26.33 -14.07
N TYR A 149 3.87 25.70 -12.90
CA TYR A 149 3.58 24.28 -12.71
C TYR A 149 2.07 24.00 -12.87
N GLU A 150 1.23 24.80 -12.21
CA GLU A 150 -0.22 24.69 -12.33
C GLU A 150 -0.70 24.91 -13.77
N LYS A 151 -0.10 25.86 -14.48
CA LYS A 151 -0.39 26.08 -15.91
C LYS A 151 0.01 24.90 -16.78
N GLN A 152 1.13 24.23 -16.47
CA GLN A 152 1.62 23.10 -17.26
C GLN A 152 0.81 21.82 -17.03
N PHE A 153 0.44 21.52 -15.78
CA PHE A 153 -0.11 20.23 -15.38
C PHE A 153 -1.57 20.28 -14.91
N ALA A 154 -2.16 21.47 -14.81
CA ALA A 154 -3.50 21.70 -14.24
C ALA A 154 -3.68 21.11 -12.82
N LYS A 155 -2.58 21.04 -12.06
CA LYS A 155 -2.50 20.47 -10.70
C LYS A 155 -1.63 21.37 -9.83
N ALA A 156 -1.94 21.42 -8.54
CA ALA A 156 -1.11 22.12 -7.56
C ALA A 156 0.29 21.47 -7.46
N LEU A 157 1.32 22.30 -7.25
CA LEU A 157 2.67 21.82 -6.98
C LEU A 157 2.68 21.06 -5.64
N PRO A 158 3.15 19.79 -5.58
CA PRO A 158 3.09 18.98 -4.36
C PRO A 158 4.22 19.38 -3.40
N ILE A 159 4.04 20.49 -2.69
CA ILE A 159 4.98 20.99 -1.70
C ILE A 159 4.93 20.07 -0.47
N SER A 160 6.04 19.39 -0.18
CA SER A 160 6.19 18.52 0.99
C SER A 160 6.73 19.27 2.21
N ALA A 161 7.49 20.35 2.00
CA ALA A 161 7.90 21.27 3.06
C ALA A 161 7.99 22.71 2.53
N ASN A 162 7.42 23.66 3.27
CA ASN A 162 7.56 25.09 3.00
C ASN A 162 8.26 25.77 4.18
N GLY A 163 9.57 25.98 4.07
CA GLY A 163 10.39 26.47 5.16
C GLY A 163 10.78 25.38 6.16
N GLU A 164 11.10 25.80 7.38
CA GLU A 164 11.58 24.93 8.45
C GLU A 164 10.47 24.02 8.99
N THR A 165 10.75 22.72 9.08
CA THR A 165 9.85 21.70 9.68
C THR A 165 10.54 20.98 10.83
N ALA A 166 9.77 20.27 11.67
CA ALA A 166 10.32 19.51 12.80
C ALA A 166 11.37 18.46 12.36
N ILE A 167 11.21 17.88 11.17
CA ILE A 167 12.15 16.91 10.59
C ILE A 167 13.48 17.60 10.26
N HIS A 168 13.46 18.78 9.64
CA HIS A 168 14.66 19.56 9.35
C HIS A 168 15.43 19.93 10.62
N LYS A 169 14.71 20.36 11.67
CA LYS A 169 15.31 20.69 12.97
C LYS A 169 15.94 19.47 13.65
N ALA A 170 15.27 18.32 13.62
CA ALA A 170 15.81 17.06 14.15
C ALA A 170 17.07 16.60 13.41
N MET A 171 17.19 16.92 12.12
CA MET A 171 18.38 16.66 11.31
C MET A 171 19.47 17.74 11.44
N GLY A 172 19.22 18.81 12.20
CA GLY A 172 20.17 19.89 12.41
C GLY A 172 20.30 20.86 11.22
N TYR A 173 19.25 21.03 10.42
CA TYR A 173 19.24 21.93 9.26
C TYR A 173 18.26 23.11 9.42
N ASP A 174 18.73 24.31 9.05
CA ASP A 174 17.92 25.50 8.88
C ASP A 174 17.37 25.55 7.45
N HIS A 175 16.11 25.18 7.32
CA HIS A 175 15.40 25.11 6.05
C HIS A 175 14.54 26.37 5.77
N ARG A 176 14.72 27.46 6.52
CA ARG A 176 13.90 28.68 6.36
C ARG A 176 14.07 29.30 4.97
N GLY A 177 12.97 29.62 4.31
CA GLY A 177 13.02 30.19 2.95
C GLY A 177 13.48 29.22 1.87
N ARG A 178 13.46 27.91 2.14
CA ARG A 178 13.67 26.82 1.17
C ARG A 178 12.40 25.97 1.12
N ILE A 179 12.23 25.20 0.05
CA ILE A 179 11.00 24.47 -0.20
C ILE A 179 11.33 23.09 -0.74
N ASP A 180 10.75 22.05 -0.16
CA ASP A 180 10.81 20.71 -0.72
C ASP A 180 9.52 20.41 -1.47
N VAL A 181 9.68 19.82 -2.65
CA VAL A 181 8.61 19.35 -3.50
C VAL A 181 8.69 17.84 -3.57
N GLY A 182 7.61 17.16 -3.21
CA GLY A 182 7.47 15.70 -3.19
C GLY A 182 7.32 15.10 -4.59
N LEU A 183 8.21 15.47 -5.52
CA LEU A 183 8.33 14.88 -6.85
C LEU A 183 9.65 14.14 -6.95
N SER A 184 9.62 12.94 -7.54
CA SER A 184 10.85 12.27 -7.95
C SER A 184 11.51 13.07 -9.09
N PRO A 185 12.83 13.31 -9.06
CA PRO A 185 13.52 14.16 -10.06
C PRO A 185 13.38 13.70 -11.51
N ASP A 186 13.09 12.41 -11.69
CA ASP A 186 13.06 11.78 -12.99
C ASP A 186 11.63 11.69 -13.55
N THR A 187 10.55 11.77 -12.77
CA THR A 187 9.19 11.78 -13.37
C THR A 187 8.98 12.95 -14.35
N PRO A 188 8.02 12.88 -15.30
CA PRO A 188 7.77 13.97 -16.24
C PRO A 188 7.61 15.34 -15.57
N GLU A 189 6.89 15.39 -14.45
CA GLU A 189 6.74 16.59 -13.61
C GLU A 189 8.07 17.04 -12.98
N GLY A 190 8.89 16.09 -12.50
CA GLY A 190 10.21 16.36 -11.92
C GLY A 190 11.21 16.89 -12.95
N VAL A 191 11.27 16.28 -14.13
CA VAL A 191 12.11 16.73 -15.26
C VAL A 191 11.71 18.13 -15.70
N TRP A 192 10.41 18.37 -15.87
CA TRP A 192 9.89 19.69 -16.23
C TRP A 192 10.27 20.73 -15.17
N LEU A 193 10.10 20.40 -13.88
CA LEU A 193 10.40 21.33 -12.79
C LEU A 193 11.89 21.68 -12.75
N ARG A 194 12.80 20.70 -12.91
CA ARG A 194 14.24 20.95 -12.99
C ARG A 194 14.59 21.88 -14.16
N GLN A 195 14.08 21.59 -15.36
CA GLN A 195 14.30 22.43 -16.55
C GLN A 195 13.76 23.85 -16.34
N TYR A 196 12.58 24.00 -15.73
CA TYR A 196 12.01 25.30 -15.40
C TYR A 196 12.92 26.07 -14.43
N LEU A 197 13.37 25.44 -13.34
CA LEU A 197 14.26 26.04 -12.35
C LEU A 197 15.59 26.47 -12.97
N GLU A 198 16.18 25.65 -13.83
CA GLU A 198 17.41 25.96 -14.58
C GLU A 198 17.21 27.16 -15.51
N SER A 199 16.09 27.20 -16.25
CA SER A 199 15.77 28.34 -17.13
C SER A 199 15.65 29.66 -16.37
N LYS A 200 15.22 29.60 -15.11
CA LYS A 200 15.10 30.75 -14.19
C LYS A 200 16.32 30.96 -13.31
N LYS A 201 17.37 30.13 -13.46
CA LYS A 201 18.60 30.13 -12.65
C LYS A 201 18.32 30.03 -11.14
N ILE A 202 17.29 29.28 -10.76
CA ILE A 202 16.92 29.03 -9.37
C ILE A 202 17.71 27.83 -8.85
N PRO A 203 18.43 27.95 -7.71
CA PRO A 203 19.17 26.83 -7.14
C PRO A 203 18.24 25.69 -6.71
N TYR A 204 18.67 24.45 -6.91
CA TYR A 204 17.96 23.27 -6.42
C TYR A 204 18.88 22.08 -6.15
N TYR A 205 18.37 21.14 -5.36
CA TYR A 205 18.90 19.79 -5.22
C TYR A 205 17.84 18.78 -5.63
N ALA A 206 18.25 17.78 -6.41
CA ALA A 206 17.40 16.66 -6.78
C ALA A 206 17.91 15.40 -6.08
N PHE A 207 17.08 14.82 -5.23
CA PHE A 207 17.35 13.57 -4.53
C PHE A 207 16.56 12.44 -5.16
N ARG A 208 17.24 11.42 -5.68
CA ARG A 208 16.61 10.26 -6.32
C ARG A 208 16.25 9.15 -5.33
N THR A 209 16.79 9.21 -4.11
CA THR A 209 16.55 8.23 -3.05
C THR A 209 16.82 8.84 -1.67
N ALA A 210 16.55 8.09 -0.61
CA ALA A 210 16.96 8.44 0.75
C ALA A 210 18.49 8.44 0.87
N ILE A 211 19.06 9.52 1.40
CA ILE A 211 20.50 9.68 1.63
C ILE A 211 20.72 9.95 3.12
N PRO A 212 21.41 9.06 3.85
CA PRO A 212 21.66 9.22 5.28
C PRO A 212 22.20 10.62 5.63
N GLY A 213 21.50 11.31 6.54
CA GLY A 213 21.86 12.66 7.00
C GLY A 213 21.62 13.80 6.00
N ARG A 214 20.95 13.54 4.85
CA ARG A 214 20.64 14.57 3.83
C ARG A 214 19.20 14.53 3.31
N ALA A 215 18.66 13.35 3.04
CA ALA A 215 17.32 13.19 2.44
C ALA A 215 16.62 11.94 2.98
N THR A 216 15.34 12.04 3.32
CA THR A 216 14.52 10.91 3.82
C THR A 216 13.84 10.11 2.71
N ALA A 217 13.66 10.71 1.54
CA ALA A 217 13.01 10.12 0.37
C ALA A 217 13.42 10.90 -0.90
N ALA A 218 12.99 10.42 -2.07
CA ALA A 218 13.15 11.16 -3.32
C ALA A 218 12.31 12.44 -3.32
N HIS A 219 12.93 13.59 -3.62
CA HIS A 219 12.27 14.91 -3.69
C HIS A 219 13.17 15.93 -4.40
N ILE A 220 12.59 17.08 -4.76
CA ILE A 220 13.33 18.25 -5.25
C ILE A 220 13.30 19.33 -4.17
N HIS A 221 14.48 19.72 -3.68
CA HIS A 221 14.67 20.85 -2.79
C HIS A 221 14.97 22.10 -3.61
N ILE A 222 14.20 23.16 -3.41
CA ILE A 222 14.30 24.44 -4.12
C ILE A 222 14.85 25.50 -3.16
N GLY A 223 15.92 26.16 -3.61
CA GLY A 223 16.62 27.18 -2.86
C GLY A 223 18.10 26.87 -2.65
N PRO A 224 18.85 27.83 -2.06
CA PRO A 224 20.24 27.62 -1.69
C PRO A 224 20.36 26.55 -0.59
N PRO A 225 21.53 25.91 -0.44
CA PRO A 225 21.76 24.89 0.57
C PRO A 225 21.24 25.31 1.95
N SER A 226 20.58 24.36 2.62
CA SER A 226 20.21 24.49 4.03
C SER A 226 21.48 24.62 4.88
N ASN A 227 21.49 25.60 5.78
CA ASN A 227 22.61 25.78 6.71
C ASN A 227 22.50 24.78 7.86
N ARG A 228 23.62 24.33 8.42
CA ARG A 228 23.57 23.58 9.68
C ARG A 228 23.14 24.53 10.81
N LEU A 229 22.17 24.10 11.60
CA LEU A 229 21.85 24.74 12.87
C LEU A 229 23.08 24.59 13.78
N ARG A 230 23.63 25.71 14.27
CA ARG A 230 24.67 25.66 15.31
C ARG A 230 24.02 25.07 16.56
N ALA A 231 24.68 24.10 17.20
CA ALA A 231 24.33 23.75 18.57
C ALA A 231 24.46 25.01 19.42
N ALA A 232 23.42 25.37 20.17
CA ALA A 232 23.57 26.33 21.24
C ALA A 232 24.38 25.63 22.35
N ASP A 233 25.47 26.25 22.79
CA ASP A 233 26.22 25.86 23.99
C ASP A 233 25.35 26.02 25.24
#